data_AF-A0A661MB57-F1
#
_entry.id   AF-A0A661MB57-F1
#
_cell.length_a   1.000
_cell.length_b   1.000
_cell.length_c   1.000
_cell.angle_alpha   90.00
_cell.angle_beta   90.00
_cell.angle_gamma   90.00
#
_symmetry.space_group_name_H-M   'P 1'
#
loop_
_entity.id
_entity.type
_entity.pdbx_description
1 polymer ?
#
loop_
_entity_poly.entity_id
_entity_poly.type
_entity_poly.pdbx_seq_one_letter_code
_entity_poly.pdbx_strand_id
1 'polypeptide(L)'
;MSEKTMNRFLLITALAVGVGGCRSVATEHDRAARIIHADDASRAALQRAVNDALNTNVTLANNALTESSLLIIERSLPRSMQSLPAQGRNMEVPIQFRLVINR
;
A
#
# COMPACT_ATOMS: atom_id res chain seq x y z
N MET A 1 18.68 57.90 10.75
CA MET A 1 17.51 57.04 10.44
C MET A 1 17.78 56.53 9.02
N SER A 2 18.28 55.32 8.76
CA SER A 2 17.65 54.05 9.10
C SER A 2 18.56 52.84 8.76
N GLU A 3 19.54 52.53 9.61
CA GLU A 3 20.36 51.30 9.51
C GLU A 3 19.57 50.04 9.94
N LYS A 4 18.46 50.23 10.66
CA LYS A 4 17.55 49.18 11.16
C LYS A 4 16.65 48.55 10.10
N THR A 5 16.52 49.13 8.90
CA THR A 5 15.55 48.65 7.90
C THR A 5 16.10 47.47 7.07
N MET A 6 17.41 47.48 6.78
CA MET A 6 18.03 46.48 5.92
C MET A 6 18.17 45.11 6.61
N ASN A 7 18.42 45.10 7.93
CA ASN A 7 18.47 43.86 8.71
C ASN A 7 17.09 43.18 8.87
N ARG A 8 16.01 43.96 8.81
CA ARG A 8 14.64 43.42 8.88
C ARG A 8 14.20 42.76 7.58
N PHE A 9 14.69 43.25 6.44
CA PHE A 9 14.39 42.67 5.13
C PHE A 9 15.11 41.32 4.90
N LEU A 10 16.34 41.20 5.41
CA LEU A 10 17.09 39.94 5.36
C LEU A 10 16.47 38.83 6.22
N LEU A 11 15.86 39.19 7.36
CA LEU A 11 15.17 38.24 8.24
C LEU A 11 13.87 37.68 7.66
N ILE A 12 13.19 38.41 6.77
CA ILE A 12 11.91 37.96 6.18
C ILE A 12 12.15 36.93 5.08
N THR A 13 13.27 37.03 4.35
CA THR A 13 13.56 36.14 3.21
C THR A 13 13.99 34.74 3.65
N ALA A 14 14.61 34.61 4.83
CA ALA A 14 15.08 33.33 5.36
C ALA A 14 13.95 32.41 5.88
N LEU A 15 12.75 32.95 6.13
CA LEU A 15 11.62 32.19 6.69
C LEU A 15 10.70 31.58 5.62
N ALA A 16 10.95 31.82 4.33
CA ALA A 16 10.05 31.43 3.24
C ALA A 16 10.38 30.07 2.58
N VAL A 17 11.49 29.41 2.94
CA VAL A 17 12.00 28.20 2.23
C VAL A 17 11.64 26.90 2.96
N GLY A 18 10.52 26.89 3.70
CA GLY A 18 10.11 25.76 4.55
C GLY A 18 8.95 24.92 4.03
N VAL A 19 8.36 25.24 2.87
CA VAL A 19 7.20 24.48 2.35
C VAL A 19 7.69 23.36 1.43
N GLY A 20 8.41 22.40 2.02
CA GLY A 20 8.61 21.09 1.42
C GLY A 20 7.26 20.40 1.35
N GLY A 21 6.61 20.48 0.18
CA GLY A 21 5.28 19.94 -0.02
C GLY A 21 5.19 18.45 0.34
N CYS A 22 4.27 18.11 1.22
CA CYS A 22 3.71 16.76 1.26
C CYS A 22 3.10 16.49 -0.11
N ARG A 23 3.83 15.83 -0.99
CA ARG A 23 3.30 15.32 -2.24
C ARG A 23 2.46 14.09 -1.88
N SER A 24 1.23 14.31 -1.41
CA SER A 24 0.24 13.23 -1.42
C SER A 24 0.03 12.88 -2.89
N VAL A 25 0.39 11.66 -3.28
CA VAL A 25 -0.10 11.08 -4.52
C VAL A 25 -1.59 10.83 -4.29
N ALA A 26 -2.39 11.89 -4.46
CA ALA A 26 -3.81 11.74 -4.65
C ALA A 26 -3.98 11.16 -6.05
N THR A 27 -4.10 9.83 -6.12
CA THR A 27 -4.66 9.18 -7.30
C THR A 27 -6.15 9.54 -7.32
N GLU A 28 -6.46 10.72 -7.86
CA GLU A 28 -7.82 11.29 -7.90
C GLU A 28 -8.79 10.41 -8.71
N HIS A 29 -8.26 9.43 -9.45
CA HIS A 29 -9.00 8.57 -10.37
C HIS A 29 -9.24 7.14 -9.85
N ASP A 30 -8.53 6.68 -8.81
CA ASP A 30 -8.67 5.31 -8.33
C ASP A 30 -9.82 5.18 -7.32
N ARG A 31 -10.98 4.71 -7.79
CA ARG A 31 -12.12 4.41 -6.92
C ARG A 31 -12.03 2.98 -6.41
N ALA A 32 -12.09 2.81 -5.09
CA ALA A 32 -12.15 1.49 -4.45
C ALA A 32 -13.26 0.60 -5.07
N ALA A 33 -12.89 -0.63 -5.43
CA ALA A 33 -13.75 -1.55 -6.15
C ALA A 33 -13.82 -2.93 -5.47
N ARG A 34 -14.88 -3.67 -5.78
CA ARG A 34 -15.18 -5.00 -5.24
C ARG A 34 -15.75 -5.90 -6.34
N ILE A 35 -15.53 -7.19 -6.23
CA ILE A 35 -16.05 -8.21 -7.14
C ILE A 35 -17.46 -8.58 -6.67
N ILE A 36 -18.50 -8.22 -7.44
CA ILE A 36 -19.90 -8.44 -7.04
C ILE A 36 -20.40 -9.83 -7.46
N HIS A 37 -20.07 -10.28 -8.66
CA HIS A 37 -20.47 -11.58 -9.19
C HIS A 37 -19.23 -12.47 -9.30
N ALA A 38 -18.73 -12.92 -8.16
CA ALA A 38 -17.58 -13.80 -8.14
C ALA A 38 -17.95 -15.21 -8.61
N ASP A 39 -17.33 -15.63 -9.70
CA ASP A 39 -17.38 -16.98 -10.27
C ASP A 39 -15.97 -17.60 -10.37
N ASP A 40 -15.88 -18.87 -10.76
CA ASP A 40 -14.60 -19.59 -10.86
C ASP A 40 -13.60 -18.91 -11.81
N ALA A 41 -14.10 -18.27 -12.88
CA ALA A 41 -13.27 -17.57 -13.85
C ALA A 41 -12.63 -16.32 -13.24
N SER A 42 -13.41 -15.49 -12.54
CA SER A 42 -12.95 -14.30 -11.83
C SER A 42 -11.98 -14.67 -10.69
N ARG A 43 -12.21 -15.80 -10.01
CA ARG A 43 -11.32 -16.34 -8.98
C ARG A 43 -9.98 -16.79 -9.56
N ALA A 44 -10.00 -17.54 -10.65
CA ALA A 44 -8.78 -17.96 -11.34
C ALA A 44 -7.99 -16.77 -11.88
N ALA A 45 -8.68 -15.75 -12.41
CA ALA A 45 -8.05 -14.53 -12.89
C ALA A 45 -7.38 -13.75 -11.75
N LEU A 46 -8.07 -13.59 -10.61
CA LEU A 46 -7.49 -12.95 -9.42
C LEU A 46 -6.28 -13.72 -8.90
N GLN A 47 -6.40 -15.05 -8.77
CA GLN A 47 -5.31 -15.93 -8.34
C GLN A 47 -4.08 -15.77 -9.22
N ARG A 48 -4.26 -15.77 -10.56
CA ARG A 48 -3.18 -15.57 -11.51
C ARG A 48 -2.54 -14.20 -11.35
N ALA A 49 -3.33 -13.13 -11.31
CA ALA A 49 -2.83 -11.77 -11.18
C ALA A 49 -2.00 -11.55 -9.91
N VAL A 50 -2.45 -12.09 -8.78
CA VAL A 50 -1.71 -11.97 -7.51
C VAL A 50 -0.45 -12.84 -7.52
N ASN A 51 -0.52 -14.07 -8.06
CA ASN A 51 0.64 -14.94 -8.18
C ASN A 51 1.74 -14.32 -9.07
N ASP A 52 1.34 -13.73 -10.20
CA ASP A 52 2.25 -13.05 -11.12
C ASP A 52 2.88 -11.83 -10.46
N ALA A 53 2.08 -11.02 -9.74
CA ALA A 53 2.58 -9.84 -9.04
C ALA A 53 3.57 -10.16 -7.91
N LEU A 54 3.40 -11.30 -7.24
CA LEU A 54 4.27 -11.73 -6.15
C LEU A 54 5.36 -12.72 -6.60
N ASN A 55 5.31 -13.18 -7.84
CA ASN A 55 6.14 -14.25 -8.38
C ASN A 55 6.16 -15.50 -7.47
N THR A 56 5.02 -15.85 -6.87
CA THR A 56 4.86 -17.01 -5.98
C THR A 56 3.41 -17.45 -5.92
N ASN A 57 3.17 -18.71 -5.55
CA ASN A 57 1.80 -19.21 -5.38
C ASN A 57 1.25 -18.83 -4.00
N VAL A 58 0.14 -18.10 -3.96
CA VAL A 58 -0.57 -17.75 -2.73
C VAL A 58 -1.89 -18.50 -2.60
N THR A 59 -2.40 -18.64 -1.38
CA THR A 59 -3.77 -19.11 -1.15
C THR A 59 -4.67 -17.91 -0.91
N LEU A 60 -5.68 -17.74 -1.75
CA LEU A 60 -6.67 -16.66 -1.61
C LEU A 60 -7.94 -17.20 -0.95
N ALA A 61 -8.57 -16.37 -0.11
CA ALA A 61 -9.88 -16.69 0.45
C ALA A 61 -10.95 -16.72 -0.65
N ASN A 62 -11.97 -17.58 -0.48
CA ASN A 62 -13.08 -17.73 -1.42
C ASN A 62 -13.92 -16.45 -1.61
N ASN A 63 -13.79 -15.47 -0.72
CA ASN A 63 -14.46 -14.17 -0.75
C ASN A 63 -13.46 -13.00 -0.94
N ALA A 64 -12.23 -13.29 -1.41
CA ALA A 64 -11.23 -12.26 -1.66
C ALA A 64 -11.80 -11.15 -2.56
N LEU A 65 -11.67 -9.89 -2.13
CA LEU A 65 -12.15 -8.71 -2.84
C LEU A 65 -13.68 -8.63 -3.09
N THR A 66 -14.53 -9.43 -2.42
CA THR A 66 -16.00 -9.29 -2.53
C THR A 66 -16.57 -8.33 -1.51
N GLU A 67 -16.13 -8.45 -0.26
CA GLU A 67 -16.62 -7.61 0.85
C GLU A 67 -15.83 -6.30 0.97
N SER A 68 -14.54 -6.37 0.66
CA SER A 68 -13.57 -5.28 0.79
C SER A 68 -12.83 -5.04 -0.53
N SER A 69 -12.34 -3.82 -0.74
CA SER A 69 -11.41 -3.51 -1.84
C SER A 69 -9.97 -3.83 -1.49
N LEU A 70 -9.69 -4.19 -0.24
CA LEU A 70 -8.35 -4.49 0.25
C LEU A 70 -8.16 -6.01 0.34
N LEU A 71 -7.06 -6.48 -0.26
CA LEU A 71 -6.56 -7.84 -0.11
C LEU A 71 -5.24 -7.78 0.65
N ILE A 72 -5.17 -8.50 1.76
CA ILE A 72 -3.97 -8.59 2.59
C ILE A 72 -3.39 -9.98 2.42
N ILE A 73 -2.11 -10.06 2.05
CA ILE A 73 -1.35 -11.29 1.90
C ILE A 73 -0.33 -11.37 3.02
N GLU A 74 -0.51 -12.36 3.89
CA GLU A 74 0.45 -12.71 4.92
C GLU A 74 1.50 -13.68 4.37
N ARG A 75 2.73 -13.59 4.87
CA ARG A 75 3.80 -14.52 4.50
C ARG A 75 3.72 -15.79 5.32
N SER A 76 3.95 -16.93 4.66
CA SER A 76 4.07 -18.22 5.34
C SER A 76 5.28 -18.24 6.26
N LEU A 77 5.07 -18.60 7.53
CA LEU A 77 6.14 -18.73 8.51
C LEU A 77 7.20 -19.75 8.04
N PRO A 78 8.50 -19.44 8.16
CA PRO A 78 9.55 -20.43 7.99
C PRO A 78 9.28 -21.61 8.93
N ARG A 79 9.22 -22.82 8.38
CA ARG A 79 9.17 -24.03 9.20
C ARG A 79 10.59 -24.38 9.65
N SER A 80 10.75 -24.74 10.91
CA SER A 80 11.99 -25.30 11.43
C SER A 80 12.27 -26.66 10.78
N MET A 81 13.49 -27.18 10.94
CA MET A 81 13.86 -28.51 10.45
C MET A 81 12.98 -29.65 11.04
N GLN A 82 12.27 -29.40 12.14
CA GLN A 82 11.28 -30.33 12.70
C GLN A 82 9.84 -30.06 12.21
N SER A 83 9.66 -29.27 11.15
CA SER A 83 8.37 -28.81 10.62
C SER A 83 7.50 -28.02 11.62
N LEU A 84 8.07 -27.60 12.75
CA LEU A 84 7.41 -26.72 13.70
C LEU A 84 7.53 -25.28 13.18
N PRO A 85 6.52 -24.41 13.35
CA PRO A 85 6.67 -23.00 13.05
C PRO A 85 7.90 -22.48 13.80
N ALA A 86 8.81 -21.77 13.12
CA ALA A 86 9.95 -21.17 13.79
C ALA A 86 9.44 -20.31 14.96
N GLN A 87 9.92 -20.59 16.16
CA GLN A 87 9.40 -20.01 17.38
C GLN A 87 9.80 -18.52 17.43
N GLY A 88 8.82 -17.61 17.34
CA GLY A 88 9.06 -16.18 17.30
C GLY A 88 7.84 -15.38 16.85
N ARG A 89 7.89 -14.05 16.99
CA ARG A 89 6.89 -13.14 16.43
C ARG A 89 7.24 -12.86 14.97
N ASN A 90 6.31 -13.06 14.05
CA ASN A 90 6.46 -12.55 12.70
C ASN A 90 6.23 -11.02 12.74
N MET A 91 7.30 -10.25 12.54
CA MET A 91 7.27 -8.78 12.50
C MET A 91 7.26 -8.25 11.07
N GLU A 92 7.16 -9.13 10.08
CA GLU A 92 7.15 -8.74 8.69
C GLU A 92 5.83 -8.06 8.33
N VAL A 93 5.93 -6.96 7.58
CA VAL A 93 4.76 -6.20 7.16
C VAL A 93 4.03 -7.01 6.08
N PRO A 94 2.70 -7.22 6.21
CA PRO A 94 1.94 -7.94 5.21
C PRO A 94 1.86 -7.14 3.92
N ILE A 95 1.78 -7.84 2.80
CA ILE A 95 1.62 -7.21 1.49
C ILE A 95 0.15 -6.84 1.30
N GLN A 96 -0.12 -5.63 0.82
CA GLN A 96 -1.48 -5.14 0.62
C GLN A 96 -1.71 -4.79 -0.84
N PHE A 97 -2.80 -5.31 -1.40
CA PHE A 97 -3.33 -4.95 -2.70
C PHE A 97 -4.66 -4.22 -2.52
N ARG A 98 -4.88 -3.18 -3.31
CA ARG A 98 -6.18 -2.51 -3.39
C ARG A 98 -6.75 -2.66 -4.79
N LEU A 99 -7.96 -3.21 -4.88
CA LEU A 99 -8.71 -3.24 -6.13
C LEU A 99 -9.35 -1.87 -6.36
N VAL A 100 -9.06 -1.29 -7.52
CA VAL A 100 -9.55 0.02 -7.91
C VAL A 100 -10.11 -0.03 -9.33
N ILE A 101 -11.10 0.82 -9.60
CA ILE A 101 -11.50 1.15 -10.96
C ILE A 101 -10.71 2.39 -11.34
N ASN A 102 -9.89 2.27 -12.38
CA ASN A 102 -9.23 3.39 -13.03
C ASN A 102 -10.13 3.87 -14.19
N ARG A 103 -10.32 5.19 -14.30
CA ARG A 103 -11.16 5.82 -15.32
C ARG A 103 -10.35 6.73 -16.22
#